data_AF-X0V832-F1
#
_entry.id   AF-X0V832-F1
#
_cell.length_a   1.000
_cell.length_b   1.000
_cell.length_c   1.000
_cell.angle_alpha   90.00
_cell.angle_beta   90.00
_cell.angle_gamma   90.00
#
_symmetry.space_group_name_H-M   'P 1'
#
loop_
_entity.id
_entity.type
_entity.pdbx_description
1 polymer ?
#
loop_
_entity_poly.entity_id
_entity_poly.type
_entity_poly.pdbx_seq_one_letter_code
_entity_poly.pdbx_strand_id
1 'polypeptide(L)'
;TRLMCGRCEIEYPWPEPRLYSFNSPLGACPTCEGFGNVIDTDMELIVPDPRKSIREGAIAPWNTPAYSHELKALMKLAGDYDIPVDEPFSSLTGRQVKLIVEGVPESDFAGLNGFFAWLERRKYKMHIRVFLSRWRSYRVCPDCQATRLRPDALAARIGGKNIAEIAALKIRDASEFFNSLALTDYQRQVGRTMFEQVSARLKYLQQVGLGYLTLDRTMRTLSGGETRRVALTSALGSSLVNMLYVLDEPSIGLHPRDIGRLIEAI
;
A
#
# COMPACT_ATOMS: atom_id res chain seq x y z
N THR A 1 2.15 -10.11 33.02
CA THR A 1 2.63 -11.47 32.70
C THR A 1 3.13 -11.44 31.27
N ARG A 2 4.43 -11.65 31.03
CA ARG A 2 5.00 -11.59 29.67
C ARG A 2 4.67 -12.87 28.91
N LEU A 3 4.31 -12.76 27.64
CA LEU A 3 4.14 -13.92 26.78
C LEU A 3 5.51 -14.29 26.23
N MET A 4 6.05 -15.44 26.62
CA MET A 4 7.38 -15.89 26.19
C MET A 4 7.30 -17.32 25.67
N CYS A 5 7.97 -17.58 24.54
CA CYS A 5 8.07 -18.93 24.02
C CYS A 5 9.04 -19.76 24.87
N GLY A 6 8.57 -20.85 25.49
CA GLY A 6 9.41 -21.70 26.34
C GLY A 6 10.51 -22.49 25.61
N ARG A 7 10.57 -22.44 24.28
CA ARG A 7 11.58 -23.14 23.46
C ARG A 7 12.70 -22.22 22.95
N CYS A 8 12.35 -21.04 22.47
CA CYS A 8 13.29 -20.10 21.86
C CYS A 8 13.37 -18.76 22.59
N GLU A 9 12.69 -18.63 23.72
CA GLU A 9 12.74 -17.46 24.62
C GLU A 9 12.33 -16.12 23.99
N ILE A 10 11.73 -16.16 22.79
CA ILE A 10 11.17 -14.97 22.14
C ILE A 10 10.02 -14.42 23.00
N GLU A 11 10.13 -13.15 23.37
CA GLU A 11 9.10 -12.40 24.09
C GLU A 11 8.12 -11.76 23.09
N TYR A 12 6.83 -11.96 23.33
CA TYR A 12 5.74 -11.38 22.56
C TYR A 12 5.05 -10.26 23.35
N PRO A 13 4.66 -9.16 22.68
CA PRO A 13 3.87 -8.10 23.31
C PRO A 13 2.53 -8.63 23.83
N TRP A 14 2.00 -7.98 24.87
CA TRP A 14 0.65 -8.28 25.33
C TRP A 14 -0.38 -7.96 24.24
N PRO A 15 -1.38 -8.84 23.98
CA PRO A 15 -2.36 -8.63 22.93
C PRO A 15 -3.34 -7.51 23.31
N GLU A 16 -3.08 -6.31 22.80
CA GLU A 16 -4.00 -5.18 22.84
C GLU A 16 -4.41 -4.75 21.42
N PRO A 17 -5.58 -4.12 21.22
CA PRO A 17 -6.07 -3.76 19.88
C PRO A 17 -5.08 -2.96 19.04
N ARG A 18 -4.26 -2.09 19.67
CA ARG A 18 -3.25 -1.27 18.97
C ARG A 18 -2.14 -2.11 18.31
N LEU A 19 -1.82 -3.28 18.88
CA LEU A 19 -0.85 -4.21 18.28
C LEU A 19 -1.33 -4.71 16.92
N TYR A 20 -2.65 -4.81 16.70
CA TYR A 20 -3.25 -5.30 15.46
C TYR A 20 -3.64 -4.18 14.49
N SER A 21 -3.23 -2.93 14.77
CA SER A 21 -3.52 -1.77 13.93
C SER A 21 -2.28 -1.32 13.19
N PHE A 22 -2.34 -1.34 11.85
CA PHE A 22 -1.29 -0.75 11.00
C PHE A 22 -1.25 0.78 11.05
N ASN A 23 -2.23 1.42 11.70
CA ASN A 23 -2.23 2.87 11.97
C ASN A 23 -1.58 3.21 13.33
N SER A 24 -1.14 2.21 14.09
CA SER A 24 -0.42 2.40 15.35
C SER A 24 1.04 2.00 15.18
N PRO A 25 2.01 2.79 15.66
CA PRO A 25 3.43 2.40 15.64
C PRO A 25 3.70 1.07 16.35
N LEU A 26 2.84 0.65 17.27
CA LEU A 26 2.97 -0.63 17.98
C LEU A 26 2.76 -1.84 17.05
N GLY A 27 1.79 -1.72 16.13
CA GLY A 27 1.40 -2.80 15.22
C GLY A 27 1.95 -2.67 13.80
N ALA A 28 2.23 -1.45 13.36
CA ALA A 28 2.67 -1.14 12.00
C ALA A 28 4.05 -1.73 11.67
N CYS A 29 4.19 -2.30 10.47
CA CYS A 29 5.48 -2.70 9.93
C CYS A 29 6.44 -1.49 9.92
N PRO A 30 7.65 -1.58 10.51
CA PRO A 30 8.56 -0.43 10.64
C PRO A 30 9.09 0.06 9.29
N THR A 31 9.21 -0.83 8.31
CA THR A 31 9.81 -0.55 7.00
C THR A 31 8.89 0.25 6.09
N CYS A 32 7.59 -0.06 6.11
CA CYS A 32 6.59 0.66 5.32
C CYS A 32 5.67 1.53 6.17
N GLU A 33 5.93 1.68 7.47
CA GLU A 33 5.12 2.46 8.42
C GLU A 33 3.61 2.16 8.34
N GLY A 34 3.24 0.92 8.02
CA GLY A 34 1.84 0.51 7.87
C GLY A 34 1.19 0.82 6.51
N PHE A 35 1.91 1.37 5.53
CA PHE A 35 1.38 1.58 4.18
C PHE A 35 1.27 0.28 3.36
N GLY A 36 2.11 -0.71 3.66
CA GLY A 36 2.17 -2.00 2.93
C GLY A 36 2.97 -1.95 1.63
N ASN A 37 3.36 -0.75 1.21
CA ASN A 37 4.27 -0.52 0.10
C ASN A 37 5.43 0.37 0.54
N VAL A 38 6.55 0.25 -0.17
CA VAL A 38 7.69 1.14 -0.05
C VAL A 38 7.78 2.00 -1.31
N ILE A 39 8.20 3.23 -1.13
CA ILE A 39 8.46 4.15 -2.24
C ILE A 39 9.86 3.80 -2.76
N ASP A 40 9.96 3.56 -4.07
CA ASP A 40 11.25 3.48 -4.75
C ASP A 40 11.30 4.42 -5.94
N THR A 41 12.51 4.75 -6.38
CA THR A 41 12.75 5.46 -7.64
C THR A 41 12.54 4.51 -8.81
N ASP A 42 11.73 4.95 -9.78
CA ASP A 42 11.38 4.12 -10.94
C ASP A 42 12.22 4.52 -12.15
N MET A 43 13.09 3.61 -12.61
CA MET A 43 13.97 3.87 -13.75
C MET A 43 13.21 4.00 -15.07
N GLU A 44 12.04 3.36 -15.23
CA GLU A 44 11.21 3.52 -16.42
C GLU A 44 10.56 4.91 -16.46
N LEU A 45 10.25 5.48 -15.29
CA LEU A 45 9.77 6.87 -15.21
C LEU A 45 10.90 7.87 -15.40
N ILE A 46 12.10 7.58 -14.87
CA ILE A 46 13.28 8.45 -14.99
C ILE A 46 13.81 8.46 -16.44
N VAL A 47 13.78 7.31 -17.12
CA VAL A 47 14.19 7.14 -18.52
C VAL A 47 13.01 6.62 -19.35
N PRO A 48 12.05 7.48 -19.69
CA PRO A 48 10.82 7.06 -20.37
C PRO A 48 11.03 6.64 -21.83
N ASP A 49 12.07 7.15 -22.49
CA ASP A 49 12.47 6.71 -23.83
C ASP A 49 13.95 6.29 -23.80
N PRO A 50 14.25 4.98 -23.64
CA PRO A 50 15.62 4.50 -23.54
C PRO A 50 16.35 4.52 -24.89
N ARG A 51 15.69 4.86 -26.00
CA ARG A 51 16.34 5.02 -27.31
C ARG A 51 17.07 6.34 -27.44
N LYS A 52 16.74 7.33 -26.61
CA LYS A 52 17.46 8.61 -26.55
C LYS A 52 18.81 8.43 -25.89
N SER A 53 19.77 9.21 -26.34
CA SER A 53 21.06 9.34 -25.67
C SER A 53 20.98 10.22 -24.42
N ILE A 54 22.02 10.18 -23.58
CA ILE A 54 22.12 11.05 -22.40
C ILE A 54 22.08 12.52 -22.82
N ARG A 55 22.77 12.88 -23.92
CA ARG A 55 22.80 14.25 -24.46
C ARG A 55 21.43 14.71 -24.97
N GLU A 56 20.65 13.82 -25.56
CA GLU A 56 19.28 14.09 -26.00
C GLU A 56 18.26 14.14 -24.85
N GLY A 57 18.72 13.99 -23.59
CA GLY A 57 17.89 14.09 -22.40
C GLY A 57 17.13 12.80 -22.09
N ALA A 58 17.77 11.64 -22.25
CA ALA A 58 17.21 10.36 -21.78
C ALA A 58 16.82 10.40 -20.29
N ILE A 59 17.59 11.11 -19.46
CA ILE A 59 17.36 11.23 -18.01
C ILE A 59 16.42 12.40 -17.73
N ALA A 60 15.11 12.11 -17.72
CA ALA A 60 14.06 13.12 -17.66
C ALA A 60 14.12 14.10 -16.46
N PRO A 61 14.47 13.68 -15.22
CA PRO A 61 14.55 14.59 -14.07
C PRO A 61 15.51 15.76 -14.27
N TRP A 62 16.60 15.56 -15.02
CA TRP A 62 17.66 16.55 -15.22
C TRP A 62 17.45 17.46 -16.43
N ASN A 63 16.41 17.20 -17.24
CA ASN A 63 16.07 18.05 -18.38
C ASN A 63 15.47 19.40 -17.97
N THR A 64 15.03 19.53 -16.72
CA THR A 64 14.47 20.80 -16.22
C THR A 64 15.57 21.83 -15.95
N PRO A 65 15.36 23.13 -16.23
CA PRO A 65 16.39 24.16 -16.02
C PRO A 65 16.96 24.17 -14.60
N ALA A 66 16.10 23.93 -13.60
CA ALA A 66 16.47 23.88 -12.18
C ALA A 66 17.52 22.79 -11.85
N TYR A 67 17.50 21.66 -12.58
CA TYR A 67 18.36 20.50 -12.30
C TYR A 67 19.32 20.16 -13.44
N SER A 68 19.39 21.02 -14.47
CA SER A 68 20.31 20.85 -15.61
C SER A 68 21.80 20.80 -15.24
N HIS A 69 22.16 21.27 -14.05
CA HIS A 69 23.52 21.18 -13.53
C HIS A 69 23.96 19.73 -13.25
N GLU A 70 23.04 18.84 -12.88
CA GLU A 70 23.32 17.41 -12.66
C GLU A 70 23.71 16.73 -13.98
N LEU A 71 22.96 17.00 -15.06
CA LEU A 71 23.29 16.50 -16.39
C LEU A 71 24.66 17.04 -16.85
N LYS A 72 24.94 18.33 -16.60
CA LYS A 72 26.26 18.92 -16.93
C LYS A 72 27.39 18.27 -16.13
N ALA A 73 27.17 17.92 -14.87
CA ALA A 73 28.15 17.20 -14.05
C ALA A 73 28.43 15.81 -14.62
N LEU A 74 27.38 15.06 -14.99
CA LEU A 74 27.52 13.76 -15.67
C LEU A 74 28.29 13.89 -16.98
N MET A 75 27.97 14.90 -17.81
CA MET A 75 28.65 15.12 -19.10
C MET A 75 30.14 15.41 -18.95
N LYS A 76 30.55 16.08 -17.86
CA LYS A 76 31.98 16.34 -17.58
C LYS A 76 32.74 15.08 -17.21
N LEU A 77 32.10 14.16 -16.50
CA LEU A 77 32.70 12.90 -16.03
C LEU A 77 32.62 11.78 -17.07
N ALA A 78 31.78 11.93 -18.09
CA ALA A 78 31.53 10.87 -19.05
C ALA A 78 32.79 10.35 -19.75
N GLY A 79 33.76 11.24 -20.05
CA GLY A 79 35.02 10.85 -20.67
C GLY A 79 35.92 10.04 -19.74
N ASP A 80 36.01 10.40 -18.46
CA ASP A 80 36.90 9.75 -17.49
C ASP A 80 36.43 8.32 -17.12
N TYR A 81 35.14 8.04 -17.30
CA TYR A 81 34.49 6.79 -16.91
C TYR A 81 33.90 6.00 -18.09
N ASP A 82 34.29 6.34 -19.33
CA ASP A 82 33.84 5.69 -20.56
C ASP A 82 32.30 5.57 -20.67
N ILE A 83 31.57 6.62 -20.32
CA ILE A 83 30.11 6.66 -20.44
C ILE A 83 29.75 7.25 -21.82
N PRO A 84 29.19 6.47 -22.76
CA PRO A 84 28.81 6.98 -24.06
C PRO A 84 27.56 7.85 -23.93
N VAL A 85 27.73 9.16 -24.12
CA VAL A 85 26.65 10.15 -23.92
C VAL A 85 25.81 10.40 -25.17
N ASP A 86 26.29 9.93 -26.33
CA ASP A 86 25.68 10.11 -27.65
C ASP A 86 25.03 8.81 -28.17
N GLU A 87 25.19 7.69 -27.47
CA GLU A 87 24.51 6.43 -27.79
C GLU A 87 23.19 6.29 -27.03
N PRO A 88 22.22 5.51 -27.58
CA PRO A 88 20.95 5.21 -26.90
C PRO A 88 21.17 4.72 -25.47
N PHE A 89 20.40 5.20 -24.50
CA PHE A 89 20.51 4.77 -23.11
C PHE A 89 20.38 3.24 -22.93
N SER A 90 19.57 2.58 -23.76
CA SER A 90 19.43 1.12 -23.78
C SER A 90 20.71 0.36 -24.15
N SER A 91 21.68 1.01 -24.80
CA SER A 91 22.98 0.42 -25.15
C SER A 91 23.98 0.41 -24.00
N LEU A 92 23.70 1.17 -22.94
CA LEU A 92 24.59 1.30 -21.79
C LEU A 92 24.75 -0.03 -21.06
N THR A 93 25.98 -0.32 -20.66
CA THR A 93 26.30 -1.47 -19.82
C THR A 93 25.77 -1.27 -18.41
N GLY A 94 25.51 -2.38 -17.69
CA GLY A 94 25.08 -2.31 -16.28
C GLY A 94 26.04 -1.55 -15.38
N ARG A 95 27.36 -1.55 -15.68
CA ARG A 95 28.37 -0.75 -14.97
C ARG A 95 28.16 0.75 -15.20
N GLN A 96 27.95 1.18 -16.45
CA GLN A 96 27.71 2.59 -16.77
C GLN A 96 26.41 3.09 -16.16
N VAL A 97 25.33 2.29 -16.24
CA VAL A 97 24.05 2.61 -15.57
C VAL A 97 24.25 2.73 -14.06
N LYS A 98 25.03 1.83 -13.44
CA LYS A 98 25.34 1.89 -12.01
C LYS A 98 26.04 3.19 -11.62
N LEU A 99 27.00 3.68 -12.42
CA LEU A 99 27.68 4.97 -12.16
C LEU A 99 26.70 6.16 -12.25
N ILE A 100 25.73 6.12 -13.17
CA ILE A 100 24.69 7.17 -13.29
C ILE A 100 23.75 7.14 -12.08
N VAL A 101 23.40 5.93 -11.61
CA VAL A 101 22.43 5.75 -10.50
C VAL A 101 23.08 6.02 -9.14
N GLU A 102 24.18 5.35 -8.84
CA GLU A 102 24.85 5.40 -7.52
C GLU A 102 25.80 6.58 -7.38
N GLY A 103 26.22 7.18 -8.51
CA GLY A 103 27.25 8.20 -8.54
C GLY A 103 28.66 7.62 -8.59
N VAL A 104 29.64 8.51 -8.49
CA VAL A 104 31.07 8.20 -8.56
C VAL A 104 31.69 8.63 -7.23
N PRO A 105 32.12 7.70 -6.36
CA PRO A 105 32.64 8.05 -5.02
C PRO A 105 33.88 8.95 -5.04
N GLU A 106 34.70 8.85 -6.09
CA GLU A 106 35.95 9.60 -6.27
C GLU A 106 35.71 11.01 -6.87
N SER A 107 34.45 11.39 -7.07
CA SER A 107 34.02 12.65 -7.67
C SER A 107 32.85 13.27 -6.90
N ASP A 108 32.57 14.55 -7.13
CA ASP A 108 31.43 15.26 -6.53
C ASP A 108 30.07 14.86 -7.14
N PHE A 109 30.04 13.85 -8.03
CA PHE A 109 28.82 13.40 -8.69
C PHE A 109 28.13 12.27 -7.91
N ALA A 110 27.07 12.64 -7.19
CA ALA A 110 26.32 11.74 -6.33
C ALA A 110 25.25 10.89 -7.06
N GLY A 111 25.14 11.03 -8.38
CA GLY A 111 24.20 10.27 -9.21
C GLY A 111 22.72 10.53 -8.89
N LEU A 112 21.84 9.69 -9.45
CA LEU A 112 20.40 9.76 -9.20
C LEU A 112 20.05 9.53 -7.72
N ASN A 113 20.73 8.60 -7.05
CA ASN A 113 20.50 8.30 -5.64
C ASN A 113 20.78 9.52 -4.76
N GLY A 114 21.92 10.19 -4.97
CA GLY A 114 22.26 11.42 -4.26
C GLY A 114 21.29 12.56 -4.57
N PHE A 115 20.95 12.74 -5.84
CA PHE A 115 19.99 13.76 -6.30
C PHE A 115 18.62 13.58 -5.62
N PHE A 116 18.06 12.38 -5.63
CA PHE A 116 16.77 12.10 -5.00
C PHE A 116 16.85 12.19 -3.47
N ALA A 117 17.91 11.68 -2.85
CA ALA A 117 18.12 11.83 -1.40
C ALA A 117 18.20 13.30 -0.96
N TRP A 118 18.82 14.16 -1.77
CA TRP A 118 18.85 15.61 -1.54
C TRP A 118 17.47 16.25 -1.68
N LEU A 119 16.67 15.85 -2.68
CA LEU A 119 15.29 16.30 -2.84
C LEU A 119 14.39 15.85 -1.66
N GLU A 120 14.56 14.63 -1.15
CA GLU A 120 13.79 14.11 -0.01
C GLU A 120 13.96 14.97 1.25
N ARG A 121 15.18 15.46 1.53
CA ARG A 121 15.45 16.38 2.65
C ARG A 121 14.67 17.70 2.52
N ARG A 122 14.25 18.05 1.31
CA ARG A 122 13.52 19.27 0.96
C ARG A 122 12.03 19.02 0.70
N LYS A 123 11.52 17.82 1.01
CA LYS A 123 10.11 17.43 0.81
C LYS A 123 9.10 18.29 1.58
N TYR A 124 9.53 19.13 2.52
CA TYR A 124 8.65 20.11 3.18
C TYR A 124 8.11 21.16 2.17
N LYS A 125 8.79 21.39 1.05
CA LYS A 125 8.32 22.28 -0.02
C LYS A 125 7.35 21.54 -0.94
N MET A 126 6.16 22.11 -1.15
CA MET A 126 5.09 21.49 -1.96
C MET A 126 5.55 21.11 -3.38
N HIS A 127 6.19 22.03 -4.11
CA HIS A 127 6.64 21.77 -5.48
C HIS A 127 7.68 20.65 -5.57
N ILE A 128 8.49 20.45 -4.53
CA ILE A 128 9.44 19.32 -4.46
C ILE A 128 8.69 18.00 -4.29
N ARG A 129 7.63 17.95 -3.47
CA ARG A 129 6.78 16.75 -3.34
C ARG A 129 6.13 16.38 -4.67
N VAL A 130 5.59 17.36 -5.39
CA VAL A 130 4.96 17.18 -6.70
C VAL A 130 5.99 16.74 -7.75
N PHE A 131 7.21 17.27 -7.68
CA PHE A 131 8.29 16.81 -8.56
C PHE A 131 8.66 15.36 -8.27
N LEU A 132 8.92 15.01 -7.01
CA LEU A 132 9.27 13.65 -6.58
C LEU A 132 8.21 12.62 -6.93
N SER A 133 6.92 12.96 -6.84
CA SER A 133 5.84 12.01 -7.15
C SER A 133 5.82 11.53 -8.61
N ARG A 134 6.52 12.21 -9.53
CA ARG A 134 6.59 11.82 -10.96
C ARG A 134 7.55 10.67 -11.22
N TRP A 135 8.49 10.43 -10.32
CA TRP A 135 9.61 9.50 -10.51
C TRP A 135 9.58 8.33 -9.53
N ARG A 136 8.48 8.20 -8.78
CA ARG A 136 8.31 7.20 -7.74
C ARG A 136 7.36 6.13 -8.21
N SER A 137 7.72 4.89 -7.96
CA SER A 137 6.77 3.79 -7.95
C SER A 137 6.62 3.22 -6.55
N TYR A 138 5.49 2.54 -6.36
CA TYR A 138 5.19 1.87 -5.11
C TYR A 138 5.41 0.39 -5.33
N ARG A 139 6.36 -0.20 -4.60
CA ARG A 139 6.54 -1.65 -4.58
C ARG A 139 6.01 -2.24 -3.30
N VAL A 140 5.56 -3.49 -3.38
CA VAL A 140 5.15 -4.24 -2.20
C VAL A 140 6.29 -4.24 -1.18
N CYS A 141 5.96 -3.95 0.09
CA CYS A 141 6.97 -3.95 1.15
C CYS A 141 7.59 -5.35 1.26
N PRO A 142 8.93 -5.50 1.18
CA PRO A 142 9.58 -6.81 1.22
C PRO A 142 9.40 -7.50 2.58
N ASP A 143 9.32 -6.72 3.67
CA ASP A 143 9.34 -7.26 5.03
C ASP A 143 7.97 -7.75 5.50
N CYS A 144 6.91 -7.03 5.15
CA CYS A 144 5.54 -7.41 5.53
C CYS A 144 4.70 -7.95 4.37
N GLN A 145 5.20 -7.90 3.13
CA GLN A 145 4.50 -8.40 1.95
C GLN A 145 3.06 -7.84 1.83
N ALA A 146 2.94 -6.52 2.01
CA ALA A 146 1.66 -5.78 2.02
C ALA A 146 0.69 -6.08 3.18
N THR A 147 1.03 -6.93 4.16
CA THR A 147 0.21 -7.15 5.36
C THR A 147 0.15 -5.95 6.30
N ARG A 148 1.08 -4.99 6.15
CA ARG A 148 1.17 -3.71 6.89
C ARG A 148 1.52 -3.85 8.38
N LEU A 149 1.65 -5.06 8.90
CA LEU A 149 1.80 -5.34 10.33
C LEU A 149 3.18 -5.92 10.66
N ARG A 150 3.57 -5.81 11.93
CA ARG A 150 4.77 -6.47 12.49
C ARG A 150 4.53 -7.98 12.63
N PRO A 151 5.59 -8.80 12.56
CA PRO A 151 5.49 -10.25 12.78
C PRO A 151 4.80 -10.61 14.10
N ASP A 152 5.05 -9.85 15.17
CA ASP A 152 4.44 -10.05 16.50
C ASP A 152 2.91 -10.00 16.45
N ALA A 153 2.34 -9.08 15.67
CA ALA A 153 0.90 -8.95 15.48
C ALA A 153 0.32 -10.09 14.63
N LEU A 154 1.11 -10.58 13.67
CA LEU A 154 0.74 -11.70 12.79
C LEU A 154 0.89 -13.08 13.46
N ALA A 155 1.53 -13.14 14.63
CA ALA A 155 1.69 -14.37 15.40
C ALA A 155 0.37 -14.81 16.05
N ALA A 156 -0.53 -13.88 16.37
CA ALA A 156 -1.86 -14.21 16.90
C ALA A 156 -2.76 -14.77 15.79
N ARG A 157 -3.41 -15.90 16.08
CA ARG A 157 -4.28 -16.60 15.13
C ARG A 157 -5.64 -16.91 15.73
N ILE A 158 -6.68 -16.83 14.89
CA ILE A 158 -8.05 -17.27 15.17
C ILE A 158 -8.41 -18.26 14.06
N GLY A 159 -8.92 -19.45 14.41
CA GLY A 159 -9.26 -20.46 13.39
C GLY A 159 -8.09 -20.82 12.46
N GLY A 160 -6.85 -20.78 12.97
CA GLY A 160 -5.65 -21.03 12.18
C GLY A 160 -5.17 -19.87 11.31
N LYS A 161 -5.90 -18.74 11.23
CA LYS A 161 -5.54 -17.57 10.41
C LYS A 161 -5.17 -16.36 11.27
N ASN A 162 -4.18 -15.58 10.85
CA ASN A 162 -3.88 -14.28 11.44
C ASN A 162 -4.79 -13.17 10.85
N ILE A 163 -4.72 -11.97 11.43
CA ILE A 163 -5.58 -10.84 11.02
C ILE A 163 -5.40 -10.44 9.55
N ALA A 164 -4.19 -10.49 9.01
CA ALA A 164 -3.93 -10.12 7.62
C ALA A 164 -4.46 -11.19 6.65
N GLU A 165 -4.31 -12.48 6.99
CA GLU A 165 -4.88 -13.59 6.23
C GLU A 165 -6.41 -13.53 6.19
N ILE A 166 -7.06 -13.14 7.30
CA ILE A 166 -8.52 -12.92 7.35
C ILE A 166 -8.90 -11.70 6.52
N ALA A 167 -8.13 -10.60 6.59
CA ALA A 167 -8.41 -9.38 5.85
C ALA A 167 -8.26 -9.55 4.32
N ALA A 168 -7.37 -10.45 3.88
CA ALA A 168 -7.16 -10.79 2.47
C ALA A 168 -8.26 -11.71 1.90
N LEU A 169 -9.13 -12.29 2.72
CA LEU A 169 -10.29 -13.05 2.23
C LEU A 169 -11.27 -12.12 1.52
N LYS A 170 -11.97 -12.65 0.51
CA LYS A 170 -13.15 -11.96 0.00
C LYS A 170 -14.19 -11.88 1.12
N ILE A 171 -14.99 -10.83 1.14
CA ILE A 171 -16.01 -10.59 2.17
C ILE A 171 -16.95 -11.80 2.32
N ARG A 172 -17.29 -12.47 1.22
CA ARG A 172 -18.08 -13.73 1.28
C ARG A 172 -17.34 -14.85 2.02
N ASP A 173 -16.05 -15.06 1.70
CA ASP A 173 -15.22 -16.12 2.26
C ASP A 173 -14.90 -15.82 3.74
N ALA A 174 -14.74 -14.53 4.09
CA ALA A 174 -14.58 -14.07 5.48
C ALA A 174 -15.84 -14.33 6.30
N SER A 175 -17.03 -14.12 5.73
CA SER A 175 -18.29 -14.43 6.40
C SER A 175 -18.46 -15.93 6.64
N GLU A 176 -18.12 -16.77 5.67
CA GLU A 176 -18.11 -18.23 5.83
C GLU A 176 -17.11 -18.67 6.90
N PHE A 177 -15.93 -18.05 6.93
CA PHE A 177 -14.92 -18.28 7.96
C PHE A 177 -15.45 -17.99 9.37
N PHE A 178 -16.09 -16.85 9.61
CA PHE A 178 -16.66 -16.53 10.93
C PHE A 178 -17.86 -17.42 11.29
N ASN A 179 -18.68 -17.83 10.32
CA ASN A 179 -19.80 -18.73 10.56
C ASN A 179 -19.37 -20.17 10.91
N SER A 180 -18.25 -20.63 10.34
CA SER A 180 -17.71 -21.98 10.56
C SER A 180 -16.68 -22.04 11.71
N LEU A 181 -16.42 -20.92 12.38
CA LEU A 181 -15.38 -20.83 13.40
C LEU A 181 -15.75 -21.66 14.64
N ALA A 182 -14.99 -22.73 14.87
CA ALA A 182 -15.11 -23.55 16.06
C ALA A 182 -14.42 -22.85 17.26
N LEU A 183 -15.23 -22.34 18.18
CA LEU A 183 -14.79 -21.68 19.41
C LEU A 183 -15.21 -22.50 20.63
N THR A 184 -14.37 -22.46 21.67
CA THR A 184 -14.75 -22.98 23.00
C THR A 184 -15.86 -22.12 23.61
N ASP A 185 -16.60 -22.65 24.58
CA ASP A 185 -17.69 -21.91 25.24
C ASP A 185 -17.19 -20.60 25.87
N TYR A 186 -16.01 -20.63 26.49
CA TYR A 186 -15.35 -19.45 27.04
C TYR A 186 -15.06 -18.40 25.95
N GLN A 187 -14.48 -18.80 24.81
CA GLN A 187 -14.19 -17.88 23.71
C GLN A 187 -15.46 -17.27 23.10
N ARG A 188 -16.53 -18.08 22.96
CA ARG A 188 -17.83 -17.58 22.50
C ARG A 188 -18.41 -16.57 23.47
N GLN A 189 -18.34 -16.84 24.77
CA GLN A 189 -18.85 -15.94 25.80
C GLN A 189 -18.10 -14.60 25.81
N VAL A 190 -16.75 -14.63 25.78
CA VAL A 190 -15.92 -13.42 25.79
C VAL A 190 -16.09 -12.60 24.50
N GLY A 191 -16.16 -13.27 23.35
CA GLY A 191 -16.19 -12.63 22.03
C GLY A 191 -17.59 -12.36 21.45
N ARG A 192 -18.67 -12.76 22.14
CA ARG A 192 -20.04 -12.80 21.57
C ARG A 192 -20.41 -11.54 20.80
N THR A 193 -20.36 -10.40 21.48
CA THR A 193 -20.72 -9.10 20.90
C THR A 193 -19.83 -8.75 19.70
N MET A 194 -18.53 -9.05 19.77
CA MET A 194 -17.58 -8.75 18.71
C MET A 194 -17.88 -9.60 17.46
N PHE A 195 -18.15 -10.89 17.63
CA PHE A 195 -18.51 -11.78 16.52
C PHE A 195 -19.84 -11.38 15.88
N GLU A 196 -20.87 -11.08 16.67
CA GLU A 196 -22.16 -10.58 16.17
C GLU A 196 -21.98 -9.31 15.32
N GLN A 197 -21.16 -8.38 15.82
CA GLN A 197 -20.87 -7.10 15.16
C GLN A 197 -20.06 -7.26 13.86
N VAL A 198 -19.11 -8.20 13.81
CA VAL A 198 -18.35 -8.52 12.60
C VAL A 198 -19.25 -9.20 11.57
N SER A 199 -20.00 -10.23 11.98
CA SER A 199 -20.90 -10.98 11.10
C SER A 199 -21.99 -10.09 10.49
N ALA A 200 -22.57 -9.18 11.27
CA ALA A 200 -23.53 -8.19 10.77
C ALA A 200 -22.92 -7.30 9.68
N ARG A 201 -21.72 -6.72 9.91
CA ARG A 201 -21.05 -5.86 8.92
C ARG A 201 -20.70 -6.59 7.62
N LEU A 202 -20.20 -7.83 7.73
CA LEU A 202 -19.93 -8.66 6.57
C LEU A 202 -21.21 -8.97 5.78
N LYS A 203 -22.32 -9.24 6.49
CA LYS A 203 -23.63 -9.45 5.86
C LYS A 203 -24.12 -8.22 5.10
N TYR A 204 -24.01 -7.02 5.68
CA TYR A 204 -24.41 -5.78 4.99
C TYR A 204 -23.61 -5.57 3.70
N LEU A 205 -22.29 -5.77 3.74
CA LEU A 205 -21.44 -5.67 2.55
C LEU A 205 -21.85 -6.66 1.46
N GLN A 206 -22.26 -7.88 1.83
CA GLN A 206 -22.75 -8.85 0.85
C GLN A 206 -24.12 -8.48 0.28
N GLN A 207 -25.03 -7.94 1.09
CA GLN A 207 -26.36 -7.52 0.67
C GLN A 207 -26.29 -6.40 -0.36
N VAL A 208 -25.36 -5.46 -0.22
CA VAL A 208 -25.09 -4.41 -1.21
C VAL A 208 -24.19 -4.87 -2.37
N GLY A 209 -23.99 -6.18 -2.55
CA GLY A 209 -23.29 -6.75 -3.70
C GLY A 209 -21.76 -6.61 -3.69
N LEU A 210 -21.14 -6.34 -2.53
CA LEU A 210 -19.68 -6.17 -2.42
C LEU A 210 -18.95 -7.45 -1.96
N GLY A 211 -19.61 -8.60 -1.97
CA GLY A 211 -19.05 -9.86 -1.47
C GLY A 211 -17.79 -10.36 -2.19
N TYR A 212 -17.48 -9.84 -3.38
CA TYR A 212 -16.29 -10.19 -4.17
C TYR A 212 -15.03 -9.41 -3.77
N LEU A 213 -15.17 -8.29 -3.06
CA LEU A 213 -14.06 -7.48 -2.57
C LEU A 213 -13.41 -8.12 -1.33
N THR A 214 -12.15 -7.79 -1.07
CA THR A 214 -11.43 -8.17 0.15
C THR A 214 -11.47 -7.03 1.17
N LEU A 215 -11.28 -7.33 2.47
CA LEU A 215 -11.31 -6.32 3.53
C LEU A 215 -10.07 -5.42 3.52
N ASP A 216 -8.95 -5.91 3.00
CA ASP A 216 -7.68 -5.18 2.89
C ASP A 216 -7.58 -4.29 1.62
N ARG A 217 -8.59 -4.33 0.74
CA ARG A 217 -8.64 -3.57 -0.50
C ARG A 217 -8.59 -2.06 -0.24
N THR A 218 -7.68 -1.36 -0.93
CA THR A 218 -7.51 0.09 -0.78
C THR A 218 -8.70 0.87 -1.34
N MET A 219 -9.29 1.77 -0.54
CA MET A 219 -10.44 2.59 -0.95
C MET A 219 -10.22 3.37 -2.26
N ARG A 220 -9.00 3.87 -2.53
CA ARG A 220 -8.65 4.60 -3.76
C ARG A 220 -8.80 3.78 -5.05
N THR A 221 -8.84 2.46 -4.92
CA THR A 221 -8.94 1.54 -6.06
C THR A 221 -10.36 1.03 -6.29
N LEU A 222 -11.32 1.48 -5.47
CA LEU A 222 -12.73 1.21 -5.66
C LEU A 222 -13.30 2.16 -6.70
N SER A 223 -14.23 1.65 -7.50
CA SER A 223 -15.09 2.43 -8.37
C SER A 223 -16.00 3.36 -7.56
N GLY A 224 -16.57 4.36 -8.25
CA GLY A 224 -17.54 5.27 -7.64
C GLY A 224 -18.75 4.53 -7.05
N GLY A 225 -19.29 3.54 -7.76
CA GLY A 225 -20.41 2.72 -7.29
C GLY A 225 -20.07 1.87 -6.06
N GLU A 226 -18.90 1.22 -6.06
CA GLU A 226 -18.43 0.46 -4.88
C GLU A 226 -18.28 1.36 -3.66
N THR A 227 -17.66 2.54 -3.81
CA THR A 227 -17.48 3.50 -2.72
C THR A 227 -18.83 3.96 -2.14
N ARG A 228 -19.81 4.25 -2.99
CA ARG A 228 -21.18 4.61 -2.56
C ARG A 228 -21.83 3.47 -1.77
N ARG A 229 -21.71 2.22 -2.24
CA ARG A 229 -22.28 1.05 -1.56
C ARG A 229 -21.57 0.72 -0.24
N VAL A 230 -20.24 0.91 -0.15
CA VAL A 230 -19.52 0.81 1.14
C VAL A 230 -20.08 1.84 2.13
N ALA A 231 -20.29 3.09 1.70
CA ALA A 231 -20.86 4.14 2.56
C ALA A 231 -22.29 3.79 3.02
N LEU A 232 -23.10 3.18 2.15
CA LEU A 232 -24.45 2.70 2.50
C LEU A 232 -24.42 1.68 3.66
N THR A 233 -23.40 0.82 3.74
CA THR A 233 -23.29 -0.15 4.86
C THR A 233 -23.13 0.52 6.23
N SER A 234 -22.58 1.73 6.30
CA SER A 234 -22.52 2.50 7.55
C SER A 234 -23.91 2.96 8.00
N ALA A 235 -24.79 3.30 7.06
CA ALA A 235 -26.18 3.64 7.35
C ALA A 235 -26.95 2.40 7.85
N LEU A 236 -26.85 1.28 7.13
CA LEU A 236 -27.50 0.01 7.47
C LEU A 236 -26.99 -0.60 8.78
N GLY A 237 -25.71 -0.38 9.11
CA GLY A 237 -25.10 -0.84 10.34
C GLY A 237 -25.28 0.11 11.53
N SER A 238 -25.87 1.29 11.32
CA SER A 238 -26.18 2.22 12.40
C SER A 238 -27.52 1.84 13.03
N SER A 239 -27.61 1.80 14.35
CA SER A 239 -28.88 1.61 15.07
C SER A 239 -29.70 2.89 15.15
N LEU A 240 -29.55 3.79 14.17
CA LEU A 240 -30.21 5.09 14.16
C LEU A 240 -31.64 4.91 13.65
N VAL A 241 -32.60 5.39 14.44
CA VAL A 241 -34.02 5.43 14.09
C VAL A 241 -34.44 6.86 13.73
N ASN A 242 -35.48 7.01 12.91
CA ASN A 242 -36.00 8.31 12.45
C ASN A 242 -34.99 9.17 11.68
N MET A 243 -34.13 8.54 10.88
CA MET A 243 -33.20 9.22 9.98
C MET A 243 -33.72 9.24 8.55
N LEU A 244 -33.57 10.37 7.87
CA LEU A 244 -33.78 10.48 6.43
C LEU A 244 -32.46 10.22 5.70
N TYR A 245 -32.35 9.08 5.04
CA TYR A 245 -31.25 8.81 4.11
C TYR A 245 -31.63 9.24 2.70
N VAL A 246 -30.83 10.12 2.09
CA VAL A 246 -30.97 10.52 0.69
C VAL A 246 -29.86 9.84 -0.11
N LEU A 247 -30.25 8.92 -0.99
CA LEU A 247 -29.32 8.11 -1.79
C LEU A 247 -29.25 8.65 -3.22
N ASP A 248 -28.04 8.95 -3.69
CA ASP A 248 -27.79 9.34 -5.08
C ASP A 248 -27.37 8.11 -5.91
N GLU A 249 -28.30 7.63 -6.76
CA GLU A 249 -28.12 6.52 -7.71
C GLU A 249 -27.38 5.29 -7.12
N PRO A 250 -27.98 4.59 -6.14
CA PRO A 250 -27.31 3.49 -5.44
C PRO A 250 -27.13 2.24 -6.33
N SER A 251 -27.83 2.18 -7.47
CA SER A 251 -27.77 1.07 -8.42
C SER A 251 -26.56 1.12 -9.36
N ILE A 252 -25.81 2.23 -9.38
CA ILE A 252 -24.74 2.45 -10.35
C ILE A 252 -23.65 1.36 -10.30
N GLY A 253 -23.40 0.74 -11.46
CA GLY A 253 -22.43 -0.34 -11.58
C GLY A 253 -22.83 -1.66 -10.92
N LEU A 254 -24.11 -1.85 -10.55
CA LEU A 254 -24.65 -3.17 -10.22
C LEU A 254 -25.16 -3.88 -11.47
N HIS A 255 -25.01 -5.21 -11.45
CA HIS A 255 -25.65 -6.07 -12.43
C HIS A 255 -27.17 -6.14 -12.13
N PRO A 256 -28.07 -6.23 -13.15
CA PRO A 256 -29.51 -6.27 -12.94
C PRO A 256 -29.99 -7.33 -11.92
N ARG A 257 -29.29 -8.47 -11.86
CA ARG A 257 -29.56 -9.55 -10.90
C ARG A 257 -29.36 -9.13 -9.43
N ASP A 258 -28.48 -8.18 -9.15
CA ASP A 258 -28.14 -7.74 -7.79
C ASP A 258 -29.00 -6.56 -7.31
N ILE A 259 -29.81 -5.96 -8.19
CA ILE A 259 -30.70 -4.84 -7.84
C ILE A 259 -31.73 -5.28 -6.78
N GLY A 260 -32.30 -6.47 -6.92
CA GLY A 260 -33.28 -6.98 -5.94
C GLY A 260 -32.69 -7.08 -4.53
N ARG A 261 -31.43 -7.53 -4.42
CA ARG A 261 -30.72 -7.63 -3.13
C ARG A 261 -30.46 -6.26 -2.51
N LEU A 262 -30.17 -5.24 -3.33
CA LEU A 262 -30.01 -3.86 -2.87
C LEU A 262 -31.33 -3.29 -2.35
N ILE A 263 -32.46 -3.54 -3.04
CA ILE A 263 -33.79 -3.09 -2.61
C ILE A 263 -34.19 -3.74 -1.29
N GLU A 264 -33.93 -5.04 -1.11
CA GLU A 264 -34.21 -5.74 0.16
C GLU A 264 -33.32 -5.26 1.32
N ALA A 265 -32.17 -4.67 1.02
CA ALA A 265 -31.22 -4.22 2.03
C ALA A 265 -31.52 -2.83 2.59
N ILE A 266 -32.27 -2.00 1.85
CA ILE A 266 -32.64 -0.62 2.18
C ILE A 266 -34.02 -0.61 2.82
#